data_AF-A0A8C5YSD6-F1
#
_entry.id   AF-A0A8C5YSD6-F1
#
_cell.length_a   1.000
_cell.length_b   1.000
_cell.length_c   1.000
_cell.angle_alpha   90.00
_cell.angle_beta   90.00
_cell.angle_gamma   90.00
#
_symmetry.space_group_name_H-M   'P 1'
#
loop_
_entity.id
_entity.type
_entity.pdbx_description
1 polymer ?
#
loop_
_entity_poly.entity_id
_entity_poly.type
_entity_poly.pdbx_seq_one_letter_code
_entity_poly.pdbx_strand_id
1 'polypeptide(L)'
;MTNTKGKRRGTQYMFYRPFRKHGVVPLATYMRIYKKGDIVDIKGMGTVQKGMPHKCYGKTGRVYNVTQHAVGIVVNKQVKVSVTGKQKLGLSSQLTRVSSYLSL
;
A
#
# COMPACT_ATOMS: atom_id res chain seq x y z
N MET A 1 16.68 7.08 24.57
CA MET A 1 15.52 7.60 23.82
C MET A 1 14.84 6.48 23.04
N THR A 2 13.58 6.17 23.33
CA THR A 2 12.80 5.15 22.63
C THR A 2 12.05 5.77 21.46
N ASN A 3 12.28 5.23 20.26
CA ASN A 3 11.62 5.71 19.07
C ASN A 3 10.24 5.06 18.91
N THR A 4 9.18 5.87 18.80
CA THR A 4 7.79 5.38 18.70
C THR A 4 7.63 4.40 17.53
N LYS A 5 6.87 3.32 17.73
CA LYS A 5 6.66 2.25 16.73
C LYS A 5 5.21 2.18 16.22
N GLY A 6 4.48 3.29 16.25
CA GLY A 6 3.10 3.37 15.81
C GLY A 6 2.92 3.10 14.31
N LYS A 7 1.77 2.50 13.96
CA LYS A 7 1.38 2.12 12.58
C LYS A 7 1.45 3.27 11.56
N ARG A 8 1.29 4.52 11.99
CA ARG A 8 1.28 5.73 11.15
C ARG A 8 2.45 6.69 11.43
N ARG A 9 3.50 6.23 12.11
CA ARG A 9 4.64 7.10 12.38
C ARG A 9 5.34 7.52 11.09
N GLY A 10 5.64 8.81 10.95
CA GLY A 10 6.45 9.34 9.84
C GLY A 10 5.76 9.31 8.48
N THR A 11 4.43 9.40 8.45
CA THR A 11 3.64 9.36 7.21
C THR A 11 3.03 10.70 6.84
N GLN A 12 3.46 11.80 7.46
CA GLN A 12 2.89 13.14 7.28
C GLN A 12 2.82 13.52 5.81
N TYR A 13 3.92 13.38 5.06
CA TYR A 13 3.96 13.68 3.63
C TYR A 13 3.50 12.52 2.73
N MET A 14 3.60 11.27 3.20
CA MET A 14 3.31 10.09 2.37
C MET A 14 1.83 9.91 2.05
N PHE A 15 0.94 10.28 2.97
CA PHE A 15 -0.51 10.16 2.78
C PHE A 15 -1.20 11.52 2.64
N TYR A 16 -0.42 12.59 2.54
CA TYR A 16 -0.94 13.93 2.31
C TYR A 16 -1.54 14.06 0.92
N ARG A 17 -2.62 14.84 0.82
CA ARG A 17 -3.29 15.12 -0.45
C ARG A 17 -2.78 16.45 -0.98
N PRO A 18 -2.35 16.54 -2.24
CA PRO A 18 -1.75 17.76 -2.77
C PRO A 18 -2.76 18.91 -2.79
N PHE A 19 -2.23 20.14 -2.91
CA PHE A 19 -3.02 21.35 -2.93
C PHE A 19 -4.16 21.27 -3.95
N ARG A 20 -5.36 21.74 -3.56
CA ARG A 20 -6.61 21.70 -4.35
C ARG A 20 -7.12 20.29 -4.70
N LYS A 21 -6.57 19.24 -4.10
CA LYS A 21 -7.10 17.87 -4.19
C LYS A 21 -7.67 17.42 -2.85
N HIS A 22 -8.23 18.32 -2.04
CA HIS A 22 -8.93 17.98 -0.79
C HIS A 22 -10.41 17.61 -1.06
N GLY A 23 -11.11 16.97 -0.12
CA GLY A 23 -12.52 16.57 -0.28
C GLY A 23 -12.75 15.08 -0.64
N VAL A 24 -13.89 14.76 -1.23
CA VAL A 24 -14.28 13.37 -1.54
C VAL A 24 -13.41 12.78 -2.66
N VAL A 25 -13.25 11.46 -2.69
CA VAL A 25 -12.56 10.73 -3.78
C VAL A 25 -13.49 10.65 -4.99
N PRO A 26 -13.03 10.93 -6.22
CA PRO A 26 -13.87 10.84 -7.40
C PRO A 26 -14.39 9.41 -7.62
N LEU A 27 -15.62 9.30 -8.13
CA LEU A 27 -16.29 8.01 -8.34
C LEU A 27 -15.54 7.10 -9.32
N ALA A 28 -14.76 7.66 -10.24
CA ALA A 28 -13.94 6.91 -11.19
C ALA A 28 -12.95 5.95 -10.52
N THR A 29 -12.45 6.28 -9.32
CA THR A 29 -11.54 5.39 -8.58
C THR A 29 -12.27 4.13 -8.10
N TYR A 30 -13.55 4.24 -7.73
CA TYR A 30 -14.35 3.13 -7.22
C TYR A 30 -14.86 2.20 -8.31
N MET A 31 -15.25 2.77 -9.46
CA MET A 31 -15.79 2.00 -10.59
C MET A 31 -14.71 1.27 -11.40
N ARG A 32 -13.43 1.42 -11.02
CA ARG A 32 -12.33 0.80 -11.74
C ARG A 32 -12.34 -0.71 -11.53
N ILE A 33 -12.49 -1.44 -12.63
CA ILE A 33 -12.53 -2.90 -12.62
C ILE A 33 -11.10 -3.43 -12.60
N TYR A 34 -10.82 -4.32 -11.64
CA TYR A 34 -9.54 -5.03 -11.52
C TYR A 34 -9.73 -6.50 -11.80
N LYS A 35 -8.77 -7.10 -12.50
CA LYS A 35 -8.71 -8.55 -12.75
C LYS A 35 -7.51 -9.16 -12.03
N LYS A 36 -7.60 -10.46 -11.76
CA LYS A 36 -6.49 -11.22 -11.19
C LYS A 36 -5.32 -11.23 -12.18
N GLY A 37 -4.12 -10.94 -11.71
CA GLY A 37 -2.91 -10.85 -12.52
C GLY A 37 -2.55 -9.43 -12.97
N ASP A 38 -3.44 -8.44 -12.83
CA ASP A 38 -3.14 -7.05 -13.17
C ASP A 38 -2.00 -6.50 -12.29
N ILE A 39 -1.15 -5.67 -12.91
CA ILE A 39 -0.07 -4.95 -12.24
C ILE A 39 -0.63 -3.61 -11.78
N VAL A 40 -0.55 -3.36 -10.47
CA VAL A 40 -1.20 -2.20 -9.84
C VAL A 40 -0.29 -1.52 -8.83
N ASP A 41 -0.37 -0.20 -8.73
CA ASP A 41 0.40 0.61 -7.79
C ASP A 41 -0.37 0.92 -6.52
N ILE A 42 0.21 0.60 -5.37
CA ILE A 42 -0.45 0.85 -4.08
C ILE A 42 -0.10 2.25 -3.57
N LYS A 43 -1.08 3.14 -3.58
CA LYS A 43 -0.97 4.48 -3.00
C LYS A 43 -2.07 4.74 -1.97
N GLY A 44 -1.66 5.17 -0.77
CA GLY A 44 -2.59 5.52 0.30
C GLY A 44 -3.04 6.98 0.18
N MET A 45 -4.35 7.24 0.27
CA MET A 45 -4.91 8.59 0.39
C MET A 45 -5.35 8.87 1.82
N GLY A 46 -5.04 10.05 2.34
CA GLY A 46 -5.42 10.46 3.70
C GLY A 46 -6.93 10.66 3.93
N THR A 47 -7.75 10.71 2.88
CA THR A 47 -9.22 10.88 2.98
C THR A 47 -9.95 9.60 3.37
N VAL A 48 -9.38 8.43 3.02
CA VAL A 48 -9.99 7.13 3.29
C VAL A 48 -9.19 6.47 4.40
N GLN A 49 -9.78 6.28 5.58
CA GLN A 49 -9.05 5.74 6.72
C GLN A 49 -9.04 4.20 6.77
N LYS A 50 -10.14 3.57 6.35
CA LYS A 50 -10.32 2.11 6.36
C LYS A 50 -9.59 1.47 5.18
N GLY A 51 -8.99 0.30 5.40
CA GLY A 51 -8.30 -0.44 4.34
C GLY A 51 -7.01 0.21 3.83
N MET A 52 -6.47 1.24 4.52
CA MET A 52 -5.21 1.86 4.12
C MET A 52 -4.03 0.91 4.32
N PRO A 53 -3.11 0.86 3.33
CA PRO A 53 -1.88 0.08 3.44
C PRO A 53 -0.93 0.69 4.48
N HIS A 54 -0.09 -0.16 5.07
CA HIS A 54 1.03 0.33 5.86
C HIS A 54 2.09 0.96 4.95
N LYS A 55 2.81 1.97 5.45
CA LYS A 55 3.77 2.78 4.69
C LYS A 55 4.87 2.01 3.95
N CYS A 56 5.17 0.77 4.36
CA CYS A 56 6.20 -0.04 3.69
C CYS A 56 5.75 -0.67 2.36
N TYR A 57 4.46 -0.61 2.01
CA TYR A 57 3.90 -1.25 0.83
C TYR A 57 3.57 -0.26 -0.30
N GLY A 58 4.12 0.96 -0.28
CA GLY A 58 4.00 1.94 -1.38
C GLY A 58 4.78 1.52 -2.62
N LYS A 59 4.48 0.34 -3.15
CA LYS A 59 5.15 -0.31 -4.27
C LYS A 59 4.09 -0.87 -5.21
N THR A 60 4.53 -1.17 -6.43
CA THR A 60 3.78 -1.95 -7.40
C THR A 60 3.64 -3.39 -6.91
N GLY A 61 2.46 -3.98 -7.13
CA GLY A 61 2.18 -5.38 -6.84
C GLY A 61 1.29 -6.01 -7.89
N ARG A 62 1.02 -7.30 -7.74
CA ARG A 62 0.09 -8.05 -8.60
C ARG A 62 -1.18 -8.40 -7.86
N VAL A 63 -2.31 -8.28 -8.55
CA VAL A 63 -3.62 -8.65 -7.99
C VAL A 63 -3.71 -10.17 -7.84
N TYR A 64 -3.91 -10.65 -6.62
CA TYR A 64 -4.11 -12.07 -6.31
C TYR A 64 -5.59 -12.42 -6.15
N ASN A 65 -6.37 -11.57 -5.49
CA ASN A 65 -7.79 -11.81 -5.26
C ASN A 65 -8.58 -10.51 -5.31
N VAL A 66 -9.83 -10.58 -5.76
CA VAL A 66 -10.79 -9.46 -5.78
C VAL A 66 -11.96 -9.82 -4.88
N THR A 67 -12.31 -8.92 -3.97
CA THR A 67 -13.43 -9.05 -3.04
C THR A 67 -14.40 -7.90 -3.25
N GLN A 68 -15.60 -7.98 -2.66
CA GLN A 68 -16.68 -7.00 -2.87
C GLN A 68 -16.26 -5.53 -2.69
N HIS A 69 -15.38 -5.25 -1.73
CA HIS A 69 -14.95 -3.87 -1.40
C HIS A 69 -13.43 -3.68 -1.42
N ALA A 70 -12.66 -4.69 -1.79
CA ALA A 70 -11.20 -4.61 -1.73
C ALA A 70 -10.50 -5.55 -2.70
N VAL A 71 -9.26 -5.18 -3.04
CA VAL A 71 -8.36 -5.95 -3.88
C VAL A 71 -7.19 -6.43 -3.01
N GLY A 72 -6.95 -7.75 -3.04
CA GLY A 72 -5.79 -8.38 -2.43
C GLY A 72 -4.61 -8.34 -3.39
N ILE A 73 -3.55 -7.63 -3.01
CA ILE A 73 -2.36 -7.40 -3.82
C ILE A 73 -1.16 -8.06 -3.15
N VAL A 74 -0.36 -8.80 -3.94
CA VAL A 74 0.89 -9.39 -3.48
C VAL A 74 2.03 -8.41 -3.75
N VAL A 75 2.77 -8.06 -2.69
CA VAL A 75 3.92 -7.15 -2.76
C VAL A 75 5.14 -7.79 -2.13
N ASN A 76 6.29 -7.61 -2.78
CA ASN A 76 7.57 -8.07 -2.23
C ASN A 76 8.19 -6.99 -1.34
N LYS A 77 8.25 -7.29 -0.03
CA LYS A 77 8.95 -6.47 0.94
C LYS A 77 10.42 -6.89 0.96
N GLN A 78 11.30 -5.90 0.82
CA GLN A 78 12.73 -6.11 1.02
C GLN A 78 12.98 -6.18 2.52
N VAL A 79 13.55 -7.29 2.98
CA VAL A 79 13.94 -7.50 4.37
C VAL A 79 15.44 -7.77 4.37
N LYS A 80 16.18 -6.93 5.09
CA LYS A 80 17.61 -7.17 5.34
C LYS A 80 17.70 -8.32 6.34
N VAL A 81 18.21 -9.47 5.90
CA VAL A 81 18.51 -10.60 6.78
C VAL A 81 20.02 -10.62 6.97
N SER A 82 20.49 -10.33 8.18
CA SER A 82 21.90 -10.45 8.53
C SER A 82 22.20 -11.90 8.90
N VAL A 83 22.79 -12.65 7.97
CA VAL A 83 23.47 -13.92 8.27
C VAL A 83 24.95 -13.57 8.46
N THR A 84 25.54 -13.98 9.58
CA THR A 84 26.91 -13.67 10.02
C THR A 84 27.87 -13.57 8.83
N GLY A 85 28.33 -12.35 8.52
CA GLY A 85 29.35 -12.07 7.50
C GLY A 85 28.87 -11.84 6.04
N LYS A 86 27.60 -12.10 5.67
CA LYS A 86 27.11 -11.82 4.30
C LYS A 86 25.74 -11.13 4.33
N GLN A 87 25.67 -9.90 3.80
CA GLN A 87 24.42 -9.16 3.68
C GLN A 87 23.63 -9.69 2.47
N LYS A 88 22.63 -10.56 2.69
CA LYS A 88 21.64 -10.94 1.66
C LYS A 88 20.33 -10.16 1.88
N LEU A 89 19.79 -9.59 0.81
CA LEU A 89 18.43 -9.03 0.80
C LEU A 89 17.45 -10.18 0.57
N GLY A 90 16.67 -10.53 1.60
CA GLY A 90 15.56 -11.47 1.47
C GLY A 90 14.30 -10.76 0.97
N LEU A 91 13.55 -11.40 0.07
CA LEU A 91 12.24 -10.91 -0.38
C LEU A 91 11.15 -11.72 0.33
N SER A 92 10.38 -11.05 1.19
CA SER A 92 9.17 -11.64 1.79
C SER A 92 7.95 -11.12 1.02
N SER A 93 7.18 -12.03 0.43
CA SER A 93 5.89 -11.70 -0.19
C SER A 93 4.83 -11.48 0.91
N GLN A 94 4.21 -10.31 0.93
CA GLN A 94 3.14 -10.00 1.88
C GLN A 94 1.88 -9.58 1.12
N LEU A 95 0.75 -10.17 1.52
CA LEU A 95 -0.58 -9.87 1.00
C LEU A 95 -1.09 -8.58 1.63
N THR A 96 -1.27 -7.54 0.82
CA THR A 96 -1.89 -6.29 1.26
C THR A 96 -3.31 -6.25 0.76
N ARG A 97 -4.29 -6.20 1.67
CA ARG A 97 -5.68 -5.87 1.32
C ARG A 97 -5.76 -4.36 1.16
N VAL A 98 -5.92 -3.90 -0.07
CA VAL A 98 -6.18 -2.49 -0.34
C VAL A 98 -7.62 -2.40 -0.77
N SER A 99 -8.42 -1.69 0.01
CA SER A 99 -9.78 -1.37 -0.42
C SER A 99 -9.71 -0.53 -1.71
N SER A 100 -10.63 -0.71 -2.65
CA SER A 100 -10.56 -0.40 -4.10
C SER A 100 -10.19 1.05 -4.52
N TYR A 101 -9.73 1.87 -3.59
CA TYR A 101 -9.27 3.25 -3.70
C TYR A 101 -7.86 3.39 -4.29
N LEU A 102 -7.44 2.50 -5.20
CA LEU A 102 -6.13 2.61 -5.84
C LEU A 102 -6.18 3.74 -6.89
N SER A 103 -5.53 4.86 -6.58
CA SER A 103 -5.07 5.79 -7.61
C SER A 103 -3.68 5.33 -8.05
N LEU A 104 -3.49 5.21 -9.37
CA LEU A 104 -2.17 5.28 -10.00
C LEU A 104 -1.39 6.49 -9.42
#